data_AF-A0A1Q3T5H8-F1
#
_entry.id   AF-A0A1Q3T5H8-F1
#
_cell.length_a   1.000
_cell.length_b   1.000
_cell.length_c   1.000
_cell.angle_alpha   90.00
_cell.angle_beta   90.00
_cell.angle_gamma   90.00
#
_symmetry.space_group_name_H-M   'P 1'
#
loop_
_entity.id
_entity.type
_entity.pdbx_description
1 polymer ?
#
loop_
_entity_poly.entity_id
_entity_poly.type
_entity_poly.pdbx_seq_one_letter_code
_entity_poly.pdbx_strand_id
1 'polypeptide(L)'
;MLLFLLAVEYGYAQTISAEQSYAANSPGVGMVQTVFSGTVYVSKVEMNETRFNRLVDSVKRLDTSGTMFTPEEKLDIVVKALYNNPFRFFTRTTEYFRQQHRIFSSGSGFFITGDGYFITNCHIIDRDNAYIRRQFILSTFKDVTDANIRSLERSWAMTLSDEQRGLLNDAYSVIYSQVSSMIIFDLKKEIFVQFRIDSDKGDFVTRRLPATVIVSGKAMPGKDVAVLKIDSVKQMPTLPVSTDPMVRIGSQVLVFGYPEPVTSNAFLAKETNIEPSLTAGVVSAIKRSIGGWPVIQMDAIITHGSSGSPVCNSRGEVIGLATFGSLEQKTGSLAAGFNFAIPVSVVKEFLDSAMIHPEMSRASIAYNKAIGLFFEGYYFRAKRMFESAARLNPSYPLLTYYIEESNRKIKTGEDKESFSQQLVFRILAVLMILGGIYVYYRWQQQRQKKNPSR
;
A
#
# COMPACT_ATOMS: atom_id res chain seq x y z
N MET A 1 46.99 15.50 28.64
CA MET A 1 47.30 14.06 28.78
C MET A 1 46.32 13.48 29.79
N LEU A 2 45.46 12.56 29.34
CA LEU A 2 44.46 11.77 30.10
C LEU A 2 43.41 12.53 30.95
N LEU A 3 42.27 12.90 30.35
CA LEU A 3 40.97 12.98 31.06
C LEU A 3 39.74 13.08 30.11
N PHE A 4 39.85 12.56 28.88
CA PHE A 4 38.76 12.60 27.88
C PHE A 4 38.56 11.26 27.16
N LEU A 5 38.74 10.16 27.89
CA LEU A 5 38.49 8.80 27.39
C LEU A 5 37.87 8.00 28.53
N LEU A 6 36.54 7.99 28.60
CA LEU A 6 35.66 6.97 29.19
C LEU A 6 34.22 7.52 29.19
N ALA A 7 33.70 7.81 28.00
CA ALA A 7 32.26 7.79 27.83
C ALA A 7 31.88 6.31 27.68
N VAL A 8 31.29 5.76 28.74
CA VAL A 8 30.67 4.44 28.74
C VAL A 8 29.59 4.44 27.66
N GLU A 9 29.81 3.72 26.56
CA GLU A 9 28.77 3.39 25.58
C GLU A 9 27.75 2.46 26.27
N TYR A 10 26.81 3.05 27.02
CA TYR A 10 25.51 2.44 27.16
C TYR A 10 24.86 2.50 25.78
N GLY A 11 24.90 1.39 25.05
CA GLY A 11 24.28 1.23 23.74
C GLY A 11 22.76 1.41 23.83
N TYR A 12 22.29 2.64 23.88
CA TYR A 12 20.94 2.98 23.46
C TYR A 12 20.86 2.66 21.98
N ALA A 13 20.14 1.58 21.64
CA ALA A 13 19.86 1.25 20.25
C ALA A 13 19.28 2.49 19.57
N GLN A 14 19.98 2.98 18.55
CA GLN A 14 19.71 4.28 17.93
C GLN A 14 18.32 4.27 17.29
N THR A 15 17.41 5.09 17.81
CA THR A 15 16.08 5.30 17.22
C THR A 15 16.22 6.19 15.99
N ILE A 16 15.61 5.81 14.88
CA ILE A 16 15.61 6.59 13.64
C ILE A 16 14.35 7.46 13.52
N SER A 17 14.44 8.57 12.80
CA SER A 17 13.26 9.42 12.55
C SER A 17 12.24 8.70 11.66
N ALA A 18 10.97 9.14 11.69
CA ALA A 18 9.93 8.59 10.83
C ALA A 18 10.28 8.75 9.33
N GLU A 19 10.87 9.89 8.96
CA GLU A 19 11.34 10.18 7.60
C GLU A 19 12.48 9.23 7.18
N GLN A 20 13.47 9.02 8.07
CA GLN A 20 14.57 8.09 7.80
C GLN A 20 14.06 6.66 7.68
N SER A 21 13.11 6.25 8.54
CA SER A 21 12.50 4.92 8.45
C SER A 21 11.69 4.76 7.16
N TYR A 22 10.99 5.79 6.72
CA TYR A 22 10.26 5.79 5.45
C TYR A 22 11.21 5.63 4.27
N ALA A 23 12.28 6.43 4.23
CA ALA A 23 13.29 6.37 3.20
C ALA A 23 13.93 4.97 3.08
N ALA A 24 14.26 4.35 4.23
CA ALA A 24 14.88 3.03 4.25
C ALA A 24 13.91 1.88 3.89
N ASN A 25 12.66 1.93 4.37
CA ASN A 25 11.73 0.79 4.28
C ASN A 25 10.77 0.86 3.10
N SER A 26 10.29 2.05 2.71
CA SER A 26 9.32 2.19 1.62
C SER A 26 9.72 1.49 0.31
N PRO A 27 11.02 1.41 -0.10
CA PRO A 27 11.40 0.69 -1.32
C PRO A 27 11.05 -0.80 -1.32
N GLY A 28 11.00 -1.44 -0.14
CA GLY A 28 10.69 -2.87 0.00
C GLY A 28 9.23 -3.19 0.25
N VAL A 29 8.36 -2.17 0.27
CA VAL A 29 6.91 -2.32 0.44
C VAL A 29 6.25 -2.39 -0.94
N GLY A 30 5.31 -3.32 -1.12
CA GLY A 30 4.62 -3.52 -2.39
C GLY A 30 3.12 -3.71 -2.20
N MET A 31 2.35 -3.38 -3.24
CA MET A 31 0.93 -3.65 -3.33
C MET A 31 0.70 -5.06 -3.85
N VAL A 32 -0.04 -5.87 -3.11
CA VAL A 32 -0.48 -7.20 -3.55
C VAL A 32 -1.82 -7.06 -4.23
N GLN A 33 -1.96 -7.66 -5.41
CA GLN A 33 -3.21 -7.74 -6.13
C GLN A 33 -3.49 -9.19 -6.53
N THR A 34 -4.57 -9.75 -6.00
CA THR A 34 -5.08 -11.06 -6.40
C THR A 34 -6.21 -10.86 -7.40
N VAL A 35 -6.07 -11.46 -8.57
CA VAL A 35 -7.06 -11.47 -9.64
C VAL A 35 -7.77 -12.82 -9.61
N PHE A 36 -9.08 -12.79 -9.37
CA PHE A 36 -9.92 -13.96 -9.55
C PHE A 36 -10.66 -13.80 -10.87
N SER A 37 -10.57 -14.77 -11.76
CA SER A 37 -11.30 -14.78 -13.03
C SER A 37 -12.16 -16.02 -13.14
N GLY A 38 -13.37 -15.89 -13.64
CA GLY A 38 -14.29 -17.01 -13.76
C GLY A 38 -15.38 -16.73 -14.80
N THR A 39 -15.94 -17.79 -15.35
CA THR A 39 -17.10 -17.71 -16.23
C THR A 39 -18.36 -17.77 -15.38
N VAL A 40 -19.13 -16.70 -15.41
CA VAL A 40 -20.37 -16.58 -14.65
C VAL A 40 -21.58 -16.89 -15.55
N TYR A 41 -22.54 -17.64 -15.00
CA TYR A 41 -23.84 -17.91 -15.62
C TYR A 41 -24.95 -17.31 -14.76
N VAL A 42 -25.68 -16.35 -15.33
CA VAL A 42 -26.87 -15.73 -14.70
C VAL A 42 -28.04 -15.84 -15.66
N SER A 43 -29.20 -16.30 -15.20
CA SER A 43 -30.41 -16.37 -16.04
C SER A 43 -30.78 -14.98 -16.55
N LYS A 44 -31.08 -14.86 -17.86
CA LYS A 44 -31.59 -13.60 -18.39
C LYS A 44 -32.97 -13.32 -17.79
N VAL A 45 -33.25 -12.03 -17.68
CA VAL A 45 -34.54 -11.52 -17.26
C VAL A 45 -35.16 -10.80 -18.44
N GLU A 46 -36.35 -11.22 -18.83
CA GLU A 46 -37.10 -10.61 -19.93
C GLU A 46 -38.35 -9.93 -19.41
N MET A 47 -38.72 -8.87 -20.11
CA MET A 47 -39.95 -8.14 -19.84
C MET A 47 -41.14 -8.89 -20.42
N ASN A 48 -42.19 -9.08 -19.62
CA ASN A 48 -43.46 -9.59 -20.08
C ASN A 48 -44.20 -8.50 -20.87
N GLU A 49 -44.06 -8.52 -22.19
CA GLU A 49 -44.62 -7.51 -23.09
C GLU A 49 -46.14 -7.34 -22.92
N THR A 50 -46.88 -8.42 -22.69
CA THR A 50 -48.33 -8.34 -22.49
C THR A 50 -48.68 -7.51 -21.26
N ARG A 51 -48.00 -7.75 -20.13
CA ARG A 51 -48.24 -7.01 -18.88
C ARG A 51 -47.72 -5.58 -18.97
N PHE A 52 -46.60 -5.38 -19.65
CA PHE A 52 -46.04 -4.05 -19.89
C PHE A 52 -46.94 -3.21 -20.79
N ASN A 53 -47.40 -3.74 -21.93
CA ASN A 53 -48.29 -3.02 -22.84
C ASN A 53 -49.62 -2.64 -22.15
N ARG A 54 -50.17 -3.52 -21.30
CA ARG A 54 -51.34 -3.17 -20.47
C ARG A 54 -51.08 -1.99 -19.51
N LEU A 55 -49.89 -1.90 -18.94
CA LEU A 55 -49.48 -0.77 -18.10
C LEU A 55 -49.39 0.51 -18.95
N VAL A 56 -48.71 0.46 -20.09
CA VAL A 56 -48.60 1.60 -21.00
C VAL A 56 -49.98 2.08 -21.46
N ASP A 57 -50.88 1.16 -21.82
CA ASP A 57 -52.25 1.49 -22.21
C ASP A 57 -53.05 2.10 -21.05
N SER A 58 -52.80 1.68 -19.81
CA SER A 58 -53.44 2.30 -18.64
C SER A 58 -52.97 3.74 -18.42
N VAL A 59 -51.68 4.03 -18.65
CA VAL A 59 -51.12 5.38 -18.56
C VAL A 59 -51.66 6.27 -19.69
N LYS A 60 -51.79 5.75 -20.92
CA LYS A 60 -52.44 6.47 -22.03
C LYS A 60 -53.92 6.80 -21.75
N ARG A 61 -54.64 5.92 -21.05
CA ARG A 61 -56.04 6.20 -20.63
C ARG A 61 -56.14 7.27 -19.55
N LEU A 62 -55.15 7.41 -18.67
CA LEU A 62 -55.12 8.48 -17.67
C LEU A 62 -54.97 9.86 -18.33
N ASP A 63 -54.17 9.94 -19.40
CA ASP A 63 -53.98 11.16 -20.19
C ASP A 63 -55.27 11.67 -20.86
N THR A 64 -56.16 10.74 -21.25
CA THR A 64 -57.45 11.07 -21.87
C THR A 64 -58.55 11.40 -20.87
N SER A 65 -58.28 11.26 -19.56
CA SER A 65 -59.25 11.51 -18.48
C SER A 65 -59.24 12.93 -17.90
N GLY A 66 -58.48 13.85 -18.52
CA GLY A 66 -58.48 15.29 -18.21
C GLY A 66 -57.25 15.80 -17.46
N THR A 67 -56.28 14.94 -17.15
CA THR A 67 -54.97 15.32 -16.61
C THR A 67 -53.92 15.18 -17.71
N MET A 68 -53.39 16.29 -18.23
CA MET A 68 -52.30 16.24 -19.21
C MET A 68 -50.99 15.94 -18.49
N PHE A 69 -50.47 14.73 -18.66
CA PHE A 69 -49.14 14.36 -18.18
C PHE A 69 -48.10 14.60 -19.27
N THR A 70 -46.93 15.11 -18.91
CA THR A 70 -45.79 15.20 -19.83
C THR A 70 -45.28 13.80 -20.22
N PRO A 71 -44.57 13.65 -21.35
CA PRO A 71 -43.89 12.41 -21.70
C PRO A 71 -42.99 11.88 -20.57
N GLU A 72 -42.31 12.77 -19.86
CA GLU A 72 -41.43 12.46 -18.73
C GLU A 72 -42.22 11.92 -17.52
N GLU A 73 -43.36 12.54 -17.18
CA GLU A 73 -44.23 12.08 -16.09
C GLU A 73 -44.86 10.72 -16.39
N LYS A 74 -45.24 10.47 -17.65
CA LYS A 74 -45.75 9.16 -18.10
C LYS A 74 -44.68 8.08 -17.95
N LEU A 75 -43.44 8.41 -18.32
CA LEU A 75 -42.30 7.51 -18.17
C LEU A 75 -42.00 7.23 -16.70
N ASP A 76 -42.06 8.24 -15.84
CA ASP A 76 -41.89 8.10 -14.40
C ASP A 76 -42.93 7.14 -13.77
N ILE A 77 -44.21 7.27 -14.14
CA ILE A 77 -45.27 6.35 -13.71
C ILE A 77 -44.95 4.90 -14.11
N VAL A 78 -44.49 4.70 -15.36
CA VAL A 78 -44.12 3.37 -15.86
C VAL A 78 -42.94 2.80 -15.07
N VAL A 79 -41.87 3.57 -14.90
CA VAL A 79 -40.66 3.14 -14.17
C VAL A 79 -40.98 2.83 -12.70
N LYS A 80 -41.78 3.66 -12.01
CA LYS A 80 -42.23 3.42 -10.64
C LYS A 80 -43.08 2.15 -10.53
N ALA A 81 -43.93 1.86 -11.51
CA ALA A 81 -44.71 0.62 -11.52
C ALA A 81 -43.81 -0.62 -11.69
N LEU A 82 -42.77 -0.54 -12.54
CA LEU A 82 -41.76 -1.59 -12.70
C LEU A 82 -40.99 -1.82 -11.39
N TYR A 83 -40.57 -0.74 -10.72
CA TYR A 83 -39.88 -0.78 -9.43
C TYR A 83 -40.72 -1.38 -8.31
N ASN A 84 -41.98 -0.97 -8.18
CA ASN A 84 -42.85 -1.40 -7.09
C ASN A 84 -43.27 -2.88 -7.20
N ASN A 85 -43.32 -3.44 -8.41
CA ASN A 85 -43.75 -4.82 -8.64
C ASN A 85 -42.91 -5.52 -9.72
N PRO A 86 -41.60 -5.73 -9.51
CA PRO A 86 -40.69 -6.17 -10.56
C PRO A 86 -41.06 -7.55 -11.11
N PHE A 87 -41.41 -8.51 -10.24
CA PHE A 87 -41.84 -9.86 -10.65
C PHE A 87 -43.17 -9.90 -11.42
N ARG A 88 -43.95 -8.81 -11.40
CA ARG A 88 -45.14 -8.70 -12.26
C ARG A 88 -44.72 -8.50 -13.72
N PHE A 89 -43.67 -7.72 -13.96
CA PHE A 89 -43.29 -7.28 -15.30
C PHE A 89 -42.11 -8.04 -15.87
N PHE A 90 -41.32 -8.70 -15.02
CA PHE A 90 -40.12 -9.39 -15.43
C PHE A 90 -40.20 -10.88 -15.09
N THR A 91 -39.79 -11.71 -16.04
CA THR A 91 -39.73 -13.17 -15.89
C THR A 91 -38.34 -13.68 -16.22
N ARG A 92 -37.90 -14.71 -15.48
CA ARG A 92 -36.65 -15.41 -15.78
C ARG A 92 -36.83 -16.26 -17.04
N THR A 93 -35.82 -16.29 -17.88
CA THR A 93 -35.78 -17.18 -19.03
C THR A 93 -34.89 -18.38 -18.75
N THR A 94 -34.92 -19.35 -19.66
CA THR A 94 -33.98 -20.49 -19.69
C THR A 94 -32.63 -20.11 -20.30
N GLU A 95 -32.50 -18.92 -20.88
CA GLU A 95 -31.25 -18.41 -21.41
C GLU A 95 -30.36 -17.85 -20.28
N TYR A 96 -29.05 -17.97 -20.46
CA TYR A 96 -28.07 -17.45 -19.51
C TYR A 96 -27.21 -16.35 -20.17
N PHE A 97 -26.94 -15.29 -19.42
CA PHE A 97 -25.77 -14.45 -19.65
C PHE A 97 -24.52 -15.23 -19.24
N ARG A 98 -23.65 -15.47 -20.22
CA ARG A 98 -22.31 -16.03 -20.03
C ARG A 98 -21.29 -14.93 -20.21
N GLN A 99 -20.60 -14.57 -19.14
CA GLN A 99 -19.55 -13.56 -19.22
C GLN A 99 -18.36 -13.96 -18.35
N GLN A 100 -17.16 -13.72 -18.88
CA GLN A 100 -15.95 -13.82 -18.09
C GLN A 100 -15.87 -12.56 -17.21
N HIS A 101 -15.89 -12.76 -15.89
CA HIS A 101 -15.70 -11.67 -14.95
C HIS A 101 -14.34 -11.79 -14.28
N ARG A 102 -13.84 -10.63 -13.85
CA ARG A 102 -12.67 -10.54 -12.99
C ARG A 102 -13.04 -9.72 -11.78
N ILE A 103 -12.70 -10.23 -10.61
CA ILE A 103 -12.75 -9.47 -9.36
C ILE A 103 -11.33 -9.36 -8.81
N PHE A 104 -11.09 -8.31 -8.05
CA PHE A 104 -9.78 -8.00 -7.49
C PHE A 104 -9.86 -7.98 -5.97
N SER A 105 -8.81 -8.47 -5.33
CA SER A 105 -8.52 -8.20 -3.92
C SER A 105 -7.16 -7.54 -3.87
N SER A 106 -7.06 -6.41 -3.19
CA SER A 106 -5.81 -5.68 -3.03
C SER A 106 -5.43 -5.50 -1.56
N GLY A 107 -4.14 -5.34 -1.33
CA GLY A 107 -3.57 -5.01 -0.05
C GLY A 107 -2.10 -4.67 -0.19
N SER A 108 -1.39 -4.69 0.92
CA SER A 108 0.02 -4.36 1.04
C SER A 108 0.84 -5.59 1.44
N GLY A 109 2.15 -5.45 1.38
CA GLY A 109 3.09 -6.44 1.85
C GLY A 109 4.52 -5.94 1.70
N PHE A 110 5.48 -6.79 2.01
CA PHE A 110 6.88 -6.39 1.96
C PHE A 110 7.83 -7.56 1.68
N PHE A 111 8.94 -7.25 1.05
CA PHE A 111 10.03 -8.18 0.81
C PHE A 111 10.86 -8.39 2.07
N ILE A 112 11.21 -9.66 2.33
CA ILE A 112 12.07 -10.07 3.45
C ILE A 112 13.40 -10.67 3.01
N THR A 113 13.53 -11.01 1.72
CA THR A 113 14.77 -11.53 1.15
C THR A 113 15.04 -10.95 -0.23
N GLY A 114 16.33 -10.86 -0.57
CA GLY A 114 16.75 -10.31 -1.86
C GLY A 114 16.40 -11.18 -3.07
N ASP A 115 16.07 -12.45 -2.87
CA ASP A 115 15.69 -13.43 -3.89
C ASP A 115 14.17 -13.60 -4.05
N GLY A 116 13.37 -12.76 -3.38
CA GLY A 116 11.96 -12.55 -3.70
C GLY A 116 10.94 -13.18 -2.77
N TYR A 117 11.29 -13.53 -1.53
CA TYR A 117 10.28 -13.87 -0.52
C TYR A 117 9.57 -12.60 -0.02
N PHE A 118 8.25 -12.67 0.01
CA PHE A 118 7.37 -11.52 0.26
C PHE A 118 6.25 -11.90 1.22
N ILE A 119 5.95 -11.05 2.19
CA ILE A 119 4.95 -11.32 3.23
C ILE A 119 3.73 -10.44 3.02
N THR A 120 2.54 -11.02 3.19
CA THR A 120 1.25 -10.31 3.16
C THR A 120 0.20 -11.06 4.01
N ASN A 121 -1.04 -10.58 4.07
CA ASN A 121 -2.11 -11.32 4.73
C ASN A 121 -2.67 -12.45 3.85
N CYS A 122 -3.10 -13.54 4.50
CA CYS A 122 -3.76 -14.65 3.83
C CYS A 122 -5.07 -14.21 3.16
N HIS A 123 -5.88 -13.37 3.82
CA HIS A 123 -7.15 -12.94 3.24
C HIS A 123 -7.01 -12.10 1.96
N ILE A 124 -5.82 -11.60 1.61
CA ILE A 124 -5.60 -10.88 0.35
C ILE A 124 -5.44 -11.89 -0.80
N ILE A 125 -4.87 -13.06 -0.52
CA ILE A 125 -4.56 -14.11 -1.50
C ILE A 125 -5.56 -15.26 -1.51
N ASP A 126 -6.29 -15.48 -0.42
CA ASP A 126 -7.25 -16.55 -0.29
C ASP A 126 -8.41 -16.09 0.61
N ARG A 127 -9.57 -15.89 -0.03
CA ARG A 127 -10.82 -15.52 0.64
C ARG A 127 -11.75 -16.72 0.64
N ASP A 128 -12.70 -16.73 1.56
CA ASP A 128 -13.77 -17.71 1.56
C ASP A 128 -14.50 -17.70 0.20
N ASN A 129 -14.84 -18.90 -0.28
CA ASN A 129 -15.59 -19.12 -1.51
C ASN A 129 -16.91 -18.35 -1.51
N ALA A 130 -17.55 -18.18 -0.34
CA ALA A 130 -18.76 -17.38 -0.21
C ALA A 130 -18.51 -15.88 -0.49
N TYR A 131 -17.37 -15.34 -0.04
CA TYR A 131 -16.97 -13.96 -0.33
C TYR A 131 -16.68 -13.78 -1.81
N ILE A 132 -15.88 -14.67 -2.40
CA ILE A 132 -15.54 -14.65 -3.82
C ILE A 132 -16.82 -14.72 -4.66
N ARG A 133 -17.71 -15.68 -4.37
CA ARG A 133 -19.03 -15.78 -5.03
C ARG A 133 -19.82 -14.50 -4.92
N ARG A 134 -19.94 -13.92 -3.72
CA ARG A 134 -20.67 -12.66 -3.51
C ARG A 134 -20.11 -11.54 -4.39
N GLN A 135 -18.79 -11.39 -4.46
CA GLN A 135 -18.16 -10.35 -5.27
C GLN A 135 -18.41 -10.58 -6.76
N PHE A 136 -18.30 -11.82 -7.24
CA PHE A 136 -18.68 -12.16 -8.60
C PHE A 136 -20.16 -11.83 -8.86
N ILE A 137 -21.07 -12.21 -7.95
CA ILE A 137 -22.51 -11.90 -8.05
C ILE A 137 -22.73 -10.40 -8.16
N LEU A 138 -22.16 -9.60 -7.26
CA LEU A 138 -22.33 -8.14 -7.27
C LEU A 138 -21.78 -7.51 -8.55
N SER A 139 -20.61 -7.97 -9.02
CA SER A 139 -20.02 -7.46 -10.27
C SER A 139 -20.85 -7.83 -11.50
N THR A 140 -21.31 -9.09 -11.60
CA THR A 140 -22.12 -9.54 -12.72
C THR A 140 -23.50 -8.91 -12.70
N PHE A 141 -24.10 -8.78 -11.52
CA PHE A 141 -25.37 -8.10 -11.33
C PHE A 141 -25.33 -6.68 -11.91
N LYS A 142 -24.29 -5.92 -11.59
CA LYS A 142 -24.12 -4.56 -12.10
C LYS A 142 -24.07 -4.54 -13.63
N ASP A 143 -23.21 -5.36 -14.21
CA ASP A 143 -23.02 -5.40 -15.67
C ASP A 143 -24.27 -5.87 -16.43
N VAL A 144 -24.95 -6.90 -15.91
CA VAL A 144 -26.19 -7.43 -16.49
C VAL A 144 -27.33 -6.42 -16.36
N THR A 145 -27.45 -5.76 -15.22
CA THR A 145 -28.46 -4.72 -15.00
C THR A 145 -28.22 -3.54 -15.94
N ASP A 146 -26.98 -3.06 -16.05
CA ASP A 146 -26.61 -2.00 -16.98
C ASP A 146 -26.88 -2.41 -18.44
N ALA A 147 -26.63 -3.67 -18.82
CA ALA A 147 -26.95 -4.19 -20.14
C ALA A 147 -28.47 -4.24 -20.40
N ASN A 148 -29.25 -4.68 -19.42
CA ASN A 148 -30.71 -4.74 -19.50
C ASN A 148 -31.33 -3.33 -19.61
N ILE A 149 -30.87 -2.37 -18.80
CA ILE A 149 -31.31 -0.98 -18.87
C ILE A 149 -30.97 -0.38 -20.25
N ARG A 150 -29.75 -0.59 -20.75
CA ARG A 150 -29.37 -0.17 -22.12
C ARG A 150 -30.24 -0.81 -23.19
N SER A 151 -30.65 -2.07 -23.00
CA SER A 151 -31.55 -2.75 -23.93
C SER A 151 -32.95 -2.14 -23.91
N LEU A 152 -33.46 -1.76 -22.73
CA LEU A 152 -34.72 -1.03 -22.59
C LEU A 152 -34.66 0.34 -23.25
N GLU A 153 -33.61 1.13 -22.99
CA GLU A 153 -33.39 2.44 -23.62
C GLU A 153 -33.40 2.35 -25.15
N ARG A 154 -32.74 1.34 -25.72
CA ARG A 154 -32.77 1.08 -27.18
C ARG A 154 -34.15 0.67 -27.65
N SER A 155 -34.81 -0.25 -26.95
CA SER A 155 -36.14 -0.75 -27.31
C SER A 155 -37.20 0.34 -27.27
N TRP A 156 -37.05 1.30 -26.37
CA TRP A 156 -37.98 2.41 -26.19
C TRP A 156 -37.53 3.68 -26.92
N ALA A 157 -36.38 3.64 -27.62
CA ALA A 157 -35.78 4.78 -28.31
C ALA A 157 -35.67 6.05 -27.44
N MET A 158 -35.27 5.88 -26.17
CA MET A 158 -35.19 6.97 -25.19
C MET A 158 -33.95 6.85 -24.30
N THR A 159 -33.62 7.93 -23.59
CA THR A 159 -32.57 7.94 -22.55
C THR A 159 -33.23 8.18 -21.20
N LEU A 160 -32.95 7.32 -20.23
CA LEU A 160 -33.52 7.43 -18.88
C LEU A 160 -32.72 8.44 -18.04
N SER A 161 -33.40 9.17 -17.16
CA SER A 161 -32.72 10.02 -16.17
C SER A 161 -31.98 9.18 -15.13
N ASP A 162 -31.02 9.77 -14.41
CA ASP A 162 -30.28 9.07 -13.34
C ASP A 162 -31.21 8.49 -12.27
N GLU A 163 -32.28 9.21 -11.92
CA GLU A 163 -33.31 8.75 -10.98
C GLU A 163 -34.07 7.52 -11.52
N GLN A 164 -34.48 7.55 -12.79
CA GLN A 164 -35.18 6.44 -13.43
C GLN A 164 -34.29 5.21 -13.58
N ARG A 165 -33.00 5.42 -13.91
CA ARG A 165 -31.99 4.35 -13.91
C ARG A 165 -31.80 3.77 -12.52
N GLY A 166 -31.80 4.61 -11.48
CA GLY A 166 -31.77 4.19 -10.08
C GLY A 166 -32.93 3.26 -9.72
N LEU A 167 -34.16 3.67 -10.03
CA LEU A 167 -35.36 2.86 -9.77
C LEU A 167 -35.33 1.50 -10.49
N LEU A 168 -34.86 1.46 -11.74
CA LEU A 168 -34.71 0.20 -12.47
C LEU A 168 -33.57 -0.65 -11.90
N ASN A 169 -32.45 -0.05 -11.49
CA ASN A 169 -31.36 -0.74 -10.81
C ASN A 169 -31.87 -1.44 -9.54
N ASP A 170 -32.69 -0.76 -8.74
CA ASP A 170 -33.28 -1.35 -7.54
C ASP A 170 -34.28 -2.46 -7.88
N ALA A 171 -35.10 -2.27 -8.93
CA ALA A 171 -36.03 -3.29 -9.41
C ALA A 171 -35.32 -4.58 -9.82
N TYR A 172 -34.25 -4.47 -10.61
CA TYR A 172 -33.39 -5.60 -10.97
C TYR A 172 -32.68 -6.17 -9.74
N SER A 173 -32.23 -5.34 -8.79
CA SER A 173 -31.61 -5.78 -7.53
C SER A 173 -32.51 -6.74 -6.77
N VAL A 174 -33.81 -6.44 -6.68
CA VAL A 174 -34.80 -7.32 -6.06
C VAL A 174 -34.92 -8.65 -6.83
N ILE A 175 -35.01 -8.60 -8.17
CA ILE A 175 -35.14 -9.81 -9.02
C ILE A 175 -33.94 -10.75 -8.84
N TYR A 176 -32.73 -10.18 -8.88
CA TYR A 176 -31.49 -10.93 -8.79
C TYR A 176 -31.10 -11.29 -7.35
N SER A 177 -31.57 -10.57 -6.33
CA SER A 177 -31.38 -10.95 -4.91
C SER A 177 -32.03 -12.30 -4.56
N GLN A 178 -33.07 -12.68 -5.30
CA GLN A 178 -33.74 -13.97 -5.19
C GLN A 178 -33.10 -15.06 -6.07
N VAL A 179 -31.99 -14.77 -6.75
CA VAL A 179 -31.27 -15.76 -7.57
C VAL A 179 -30.25 -16.47 -6.67
N SER A 180 -30.63 -17.62 -6.15
CA SER A 180 -29.78 -18.50 -5.35
C SER A 180 -28.77 -19.33 -6.17
N SER A 181 -28.79 -19.23 -7.51
CA SER A 181 -28.16 -20.20 -8.42
C SER A 181 -27.20 -19.58 -9.44
N MET A 182 -26.39 -18.60 -9.05
CA MET A 182 -25.27 -18.19 -9.91
C MET A 182 -24.19 -19.29 -9.90
N ILE A 183 -23.86 -19.81 -11.08
CA ILE A 183 -22.82 -20.82 -11.24
C ILE A 183 -21.56 -20.14 -11.78
N ILE A 184 -20.44 -20.38 -11.12
CA ILE A 184 -19.11 -19.90 -11.53
C ILE A 184 -18.33 -21.12 -11.97
N PHE A 185 -17.90 -21.13 -13.23
CA PHE A 185 -17.00 -22.14 -13.80
C PHE A 185 -15.60 -21.55 -14.01
N ASP A 186 -14.61 -22.43 -14.08
CA ASP A 186 -13.21 -22.10 -14.42
C ASP A 186 -12.61 -20.98 -13.56
N LEU A 187 -12.88 -20.99 -12.24
CA LEU A 187 -12.32 -20.02 -11.32
C LEU A 187 -10.79 -20.14 -11.28
N LYS A 188 -10.09 -19.16 -11.86
CA LYS A 188 -8.63 -19.03 -11.82
C LYS A 188 -8.24 -17.94 -10.83
N LYS A 189 -7.10 -18.14 -10.18
CA LYS A 189 -6.50 -17.21 -9.23
C LYS A 189 -5.08 -16.88 -9.66
N GLU A 190 -4.78 -15.60 -9.80
CA GLU A 190 -3.44 -15.09 -10.12
C GLU A 190 -3.06 -14.02 -9.11
N ILE A 191 -1.84 -14.08 -8.57
CA ILE A 191 -1.36 -13.13 -7.56
C ILE A 191 -0.23 -12.32 -8.17
N PHE A 192 -0.28 -11.01 -7.97
CA PHE A 192 0.73 -10.08 -8.44
C PHE A 192 1.21 -9.19 -7.30
N VAL A 193 2.51 -8.89 -7.30
CA VAL A 193 3.10 -7.87 -6.45
C VAL A 193 3.51 -6.70 -7.34
N GLN A 194 3.08 -5.50 -6.96
CA GLN A 194 3.37 -4.25 -7.64
C GLN A 194 4.18 -3.35 -6.73
N PHE A 195 5.25 -2.77 -7.26
CA PHE A 195 6.12 -1.88 -6.51
C PHE A 195 6.77 -0.87 -7.46
N ARG A 196 7.19 0.26 -6.89
CA ARG A 196 7.94 1.29 -7.60
C ARG A 196 9.32 0.78 -7.95
N ILE A 197 9.86 1.19 -9.09
CA ILE A 197 11.28 1.09 -9.44
C ILE A 197 11.77 2.41 -10.03
N ASP A 198 13.07 2.68 -9.92
CA ASP A 198 13.71 3.76 -10.67
C ASP A 198 13.90 3.32 -12.13
N SER A 199 13.54 4.20 -13.06
CA SER A 199 13.86 4.03 -14.49
C SER A 199 15.22 4.61 -14.83
N ASP A 200 15.78 4.19 -15.97
CA ASP A 200 17.04 4.71 -16.50
C ASP A 200 17.03 6.22 -16.78
N LYS A 201 15.84 6.83 -16.84
CA LYS A 201 15.63 8.27 -17.09
C LYS A 201 15.41 9.09 -15.81
N GLY A 202 15.42 8.44 -14.64
CA GLY A 202 15.14 9.09 -13.35
C GLY A 202 13.66 9.21 -13.00
N ASP A 203 12.75 8.83 -13.91
CA ASP A 203 11.32 8.72 -13.62
C ASP A 203 11.00 7.43 -12.84
N PHE A 204 9.87 7.41 -12.15
CA PHE A 204 9.37 6.22 -11.46
C PHE A 204 8.48 5.36 -12.36
N VAL A 205 8.71 4.05 -12.34
CA VAL A 205 7.89 3.09 -13.10
C VAL A 205 7.30 2.05 -12.16
N THR A 206 6.08 1.61 -12.45
CA THR A 206 5.46 0.48 -11.75
C THR A 206 6.00 -0.83 -12.31
N ARG A 207 6.60 -1.66 -11.47
CA ARG A 207 6.92 -3.05 -11.81
C ARG A 207 5.87 -3.96 -11.22
N ARG A 208 5.26 -4.79 -12.06
CA ARG A 208 4.28 -5.82 -11.67
C ARG A 208 4.86 -7.19 -11.96
N LEU A 209 4.96 -8.03 -10.93
CA LEU A 209 5.49 -9.38 -11.03
C LEU A 209 4.49 -10.42 -10.53
N PRO A 210 4.38 -11.59 -11.18
CA PRO A 210 3.59 -12.70 -10.65
C PRO A 210 4.25 -13.24 -9.38
N ALA A 211 3.42 -13.73 -8.46
CA ALA A 211 3.86 -14.35 -7.22
C ALA A 211 3.13 -15.68 -6.99
N THR A 212 3.84 -16.63 -6.39
CA THR A 212 3.30 -17.94 -6.00
C THR A 212 3.19 -18.02 -4.49
N VAL A 213 2.21 -18.77 -3.98
CA VAL A 213 2.04 -18.98 -2.54
C VAL A 213 2.95 -20.11 -2.10
N ILE A 214 3.81 -19.85 -1.11
CA ILE A 214 4.69 -20.87 -0.51
C ILE A 214 4.02 -21.49 0.70
N VAL A 215 3.55 -20.65 1.62
CA VAL A 215 2.77 -21.06 2.79
C VAL A 215 1.76 -19.99 3.13
N SER A 216 0.59 -20.40 3.61
CA SER A 216 -0.45 -19.47 4.06
C SER A 216 -1.21 -20.05 5.24
N GLY A 217 -1.67 -19.16 6.12
CA GLY A 217 -2.51 -19.50 7.25
C GLY A 217 -3.99 -19.42 6.89
N LYS A 218 -4.79 -18.86 7.80
CA LYS A 218 -6.23 -18.65 7.58
C LYS A 218 -6.56 -17.19 7.90
N ALA A 219 -7.48 -16.61 7.14
CA ALA A 219 -8.06 -15.32 7.47
C ALA A 219 -8.62 -15.30 8.91
N MET A 220 -8.74 -14.12 9.52
CA MET A 220 -9.30 -13.95 10.86
C MET A 220 -10.64 -14.70 11.03
N PRO A 221 -10.85 -15.45 12.14
CA PRO A 221 -10.06 -15.49 13.37
C PRO A 221 -8.84 -16.43 13.35
N GLY A 222 -8.33 -16.80 12.17
CA GLY A 222 -7.08 -17.54 11.95
C GLY A 222 -5.81 -16.68 11.96
N LYS A 223 -4.65 -17.33 11.81
CA LYS A 223 -3.35 -16.67 11.65
C LYS A 223 -3.24 -16.14 10.23
N ASP A 224 -3.56 -14.88 10.05
CA ASP A 224 -3.76 -14.23 8.75
C ASP A 224 -2.42 -13.79 8.10
N VAL A 225 -1.56 -14.76 7.82
CA VAL A 225 -0.23 -14.58 7.22
C VAL A 225 -0.13 -15.41 5.96
N ALA A 226 0.51 -14.86 4.94
CA ALA A 226 0.92 -15.56 3.73
C ALA A 226 2.35 -15.18 3.36
N VAL A 227 3.11 -16.19 2.94
CA VAL A 227 4.45 -16.04 2.38
C VAL A 227 4.36 -16.38 0.91
N LEU A 228 4.75 -15.39 0.10
CA LEU A 228 4.78 -15.47 -1.36
C LEU A 228 6.22 -15.56 -1.86
N LYS A 229 6.38 -16.11 -3.06
CA LYS A 229 7.64 -16.11 -3.79
C LYS A 229 7.46 -15.44 -5.14
N ILE A 230 8.37 -14.53 -5.45
CA ILE A 230 8.56 -13.96 -6.77
C ILE A 230 9.82 -14.57 -7.36
N ASP A 231 9.71 -15.14 -8.55
CA ASP A 231 10.83 -15.81 -9.22
C ASP A 231 11.63 -14.88 -10.12
N SER A 232 12.86 -15.29 -10.44
CA SER A 232 13.77 -14.56 -11.34
C SER A 232 14.09 -13.12 -10.91
N VAL A 233 14.08 -12.85 -9.60
CA VAL A 233 14.50 -11.58 -9.01
C VAL A 233 15.71 -11.78 -8.09
N LYS A 234 16.53 -10.75 -7.97
CA LYS A 234 17.71 -10.70 -7.10
C LYS A 234 17.90 -9.29 -6.59
N GLN A 235 18.54 -9.17 -5.43
CA GLN A 235 18.84 -7.88 -4.80
C GLN A 235 17.59 -6.98 -4.66
N MET A 236 16.46 -7.61 -4.39
CA MET A 236 15.21 -6.90 -4.11
C MET A 236 15.38 -5.98 -2.90
N PRO A 237 14.71 -4.81 -2.89
CA PRO A 237 14.61 -4.00 -1.69
C PRO A 237 13.90 -4.81 -0.60
N THR A 238 14.44 -4.83 0.62
CA THR A 238 13.99 -5.71 1.72
C THR A 238 13.92 -4.95 3.03
N LEU A 239 13.00 -5.35 3.91
CA LEU A 239 12.88 -4.80 5.25
C LEU A 239 13.57 -5.71 6.28
N PRO A 240 14.24 -5.14 7.30
CA PRO A 240 14.75 -5.93 8.42
C PRO A 240 13.59 -6.45 9.27
N VAL A 241 13.60 -7.75 9.56
CA VAL A 241 12.60 -8.39 10.44
C VAL A 241 13.18 -8.47 11.85
N SER A 242 12.42 -8.01 12.85
CA SER A 242 12.93 -7.95 14.23
C SER A 242 13.18 -9.35 14.79
N THR A 243 14.33 -9.54 15.46
CA THR A 243 14.64 -10.79 16.16
C THR A 243 13.93 -10.90 17.52
N ASP A 244 13.59 -9.76 18.13
CA ASP A 244 12.86 -9.68 19.39
C ASP A 244 11.39 -10.11 19.20
N PRO A 245 10.93 -11.20 19.85
CA PRO A 245 9.55 -11.64 19.75
C PRO A 245 8.59 -10.78 20.59
N MET A 246 9.10 -9.92 21.49
CA MET A 246 8.30 -9.16 22.45
C MET A 246 8.01 -7.75 21.95
N VAL A 247 6.73 -7.44 21.81
CA VAL A 247 6.24 -6.09 21.51
C VAL A 247 5.82 -5.40 22.80
N ARG A 248 6.30 -4.16 23.01
CA ARG A 248 6.08 -3.41 24.25
C ARG A 248 4.98 -2.37 24.07
N ILE A 249 4.04 -2.32 25.01
CA ILE A 249 3.00 -1.28 25.08
C ILE A 249 3.67 0.09 25.22
N GLY A 250 3.12 1.09 24.53
CA GLY A 250 3.65 2.46 24.47
C GLY A 250 4.82 2.66 23.50
N SER A 251 5.35 1.60 22.89
CA SER A 251 6.36 1.74 21.84
C SER A 251 5.75 2.33 20.57
N GLN A 252 6.47 3.27 19.95
CA GLN A 252 6.09 3.84 18.67
C GLN A 252 6.08 2.78 17.57
N VAL A 253 5.09 2.87 16.69
CA VAL A 253 4.98 2.05 15.48
C VAL A 253 4.84 2.92 14.25
N LEU A 254 5.42 2.45 13.15
CA LEU A 254 5.33 3.04 11.82
C LEU A 254 4.75 1.98 10.88
N VAL A 255 3.71 2.34 10.13
CA VAL A 255 3.00 1.43 9.22
C VAL A 255 3.11 1.97 7.80
N PHE A 256 3.54 1.12 6.87
CA PHE A 256 3.77 1.47 5.47
C PHE A 256 2.84 0.68 4.56
N GLY A 257 2.13 1.31 3.64
CA GLY A 257 1.35 0.54 2.67
C GLY A 257 0.50 1.34 1.73
N TYR A 258 -0.47 0.68 1.13
CA TYR A 258 -1.28 1.18 0.02
C TYR A 258 -2.75 1.31 0.42
N PRO A 259 -3.11 2.32 1.24
CA PRO A 259 -4.49 2.56 1.59
C PRO A 259 -5.29 2.95 0.33
N GLU A 260 -6.33 2.19 0.04
CA GLU A 260 -7.19 2.33 -1.13
C GLU A 260 -7.78 3.76 -1.30
N PRO A 261 -8.18 4.49 -0.24
CA PRO A 261 -8.70 5.87 -0.38
C PRO A 261 -7.74 6.89 -1.01
N VAL A 262 -6.43 6.63 -0.97
CA VAL A 262 -5.41 7.47 -1.62
C VAL A 262 -4.81 6.80 -2.85
N THR A 263 -4.73 5.46 -2.88
CA THR A 263 -4.25 4.70 -4.04
C THR A 263 -5.25 4.68 -5.22
N SER A 264 -6.54 4.88 -4.97
CA SER A 264 -7.58 4.90 -6.03
C SER A 264 -8.30 6.26 -6.12
N ASN A 265 -7.66 7.32 -5.64
CA ASN A 265 -8.28 8.63 -5.57
C ASN A 265 -8.30 9.33 -6.94
N ALA A 266 -9.49 9.74 -7.40
CA ALA A 266 -9.66 10.40 -8.70
C ALA A 266 -9.05 11.81 -8.79
N PHE A 267 -8.74 12.44 -7.65
CA PHE A 267 -8.13 13.77 -7.58
C PHE A 267 -6.60 13.73 -7.49
N LEU A 268 -5.99 12.55 -7.35
CA LEU A 268 -4.54 12.38 -7.26
C LEU A 268 -3.94 11.90 -8.58
N ALA A 269 -2.71 12.32 -8.84
CA ALA A 269 -1.97 11.89 -10.02
C ALA A 269 -1.64 10.39 -9.93
N LYS A 270 -1.90 9.64 -11.00
CA LYS A 270 -1.81 8.16 -11.00
C LYS A 270 -0.43 7.65 -10.65
N GLU A 271 0.61 8.42 -10.94
CA GLU A 271 2.01 8.10 -10.67
C GLU A 271 2.30 8.06 -9.16
N THR A 272 1.49 8.75 -8.34
CA THR A 272 1.62 8.77 -6.87
C THR A 272 0.94 7.58 -6.20
N ASN A 273 0.04 6.88 -6.89
CA ASN A 273 -0.75 5.78 -6.32
C ASN A 273 0.11 4.56 -5.93
N ILE A 274 1.34 4.48 -6.47
CA ILE A 274 2.32 3.44 -6.18
C ILE A 274 3.34 3.82 -5.10
N GLU A 275 3.17 4.98 -4.47
CA GLU A 275 3.88 5.36 -3.25
C GLU A 275 3.20 4.76 -2.01
N PRO A 276 3.91 4.03 -1.14
CA PRO A 276 3.31 3.62 0.12
C PRO A 276 3.07 4.85 1.01
N SER A 277 1.89 4.96 1.60
CA SER A 277 1.62 5.92 2.67
C SER A 277 2.26 5.47 3.98
N LEU A 278 2.74 6.43 4.77
CA LEU A 278 3.19 6.23 6.14
C LEU A 278 2.11 6.69 7.13
N THR A 279 1.76 5.83 8.08
CA THR A 279 1.04 6.22 9.29
C THR A 279 1.85 5.86 10.53
N ALA A 280 1.70 6.66 11.59
CA ALA A 280 2.40 6.47 12.85
C ALA A 280 1.41 6.34 14.00
N GLY A 281 1.82 5.63 15.05
CA GLY A 281 1.05 5.45 16.27
C GLY A 281 1.89 4.81 17.36
N VAL A 282 1.23 4.18 18.33
CA VAL A 282 1.82 3.41 19.41
C VAL A 282 1.16 2.04 19.54
N VAL A 283 1.87 1.12 20.17
CA VAL A 283 1.28 -0.13 20.67
C VAL A 283 0.37 0.22 21.85
N SER A 284 -0.95 0.16 21.65
CA SER A 284 -1.93 0.49 22.69
C SER A 284 -2.13 -0.68 23.67
N ALA A 285 -2.08 -1.92 23.18
CA ALA A 285 -2.21 -3.12 24.00
C ALA A 285 -1.71 -4.37 23.27
N ILE A 286 -1.45 -5.44 24.02
CA ILE A 286 -1.33 -6.79 23.46
C ILE A 286 -2.58 -7.57 23.89
N LYS A 287 -3.35 -8.03 22.90
CA LYS A 287 -4.58 -8.80 23.11
C LYS A 287 -4.35 -10.26 22.73
N ARG A 288 -5.32 -11.12 23.03
CA ARG A 288 -5.33 -12.54 22.63
C ARG A 288 -6.46 -12.75 21.64
N SER A 289 -6.18 -13.43 20.53
CA SER A 289 -7.19 -13.84 19.56
C SER A 289 -8.08 -14.95 20.13
N ILE A 290 -9.20 -15.25 19.46
CA ILE A 290 -10.06 -16.41 19.79
C ILE A 290 -9.25 -17.72 19.71
N GLY A 291 -8.31 -17.82 18.78
CA GLY A 291 -7.40 -18.96 18.64
C GLY A 291 -6.24 -18.99 19.65
N GLY A 292 -6.20 -18.05 20.60
CA GLY A 292 -5.28 -18.07 21.73
C GLY A 292 -3.90 -17.44 21.50
N TRP A 293 -3.57 -16.97 20.30
CA TRP A 293 -2.29 -16.30 19.99
C TRP A 293 -2.34 -14.78 20.23
N PRO A 294 -1.18 -14.12 20.43
CA PRO A 294 -1.13 -12.67 20.63
C PRO A 294 -1.53 -11.90 19.37
N VAL A 295 -2.14 -10.72 19.59
CA VAL A 295 -2.45 -9.73 18.56
C VAL A 295 -2.04 -8.36 19.10
N ILE A 296 -1.31 -7.60 18.29
CA ILE A 296 -0.88 -6.24 18.65
C ILE A 296 -2.05 -5.31 18.37
N GLN A 297 -2.51 -4.56 19.38
CA GLN A 297 -3.41 -3.43 19.19
C GLN A 297 -2.57 -2.16 19.04
N MET A 298 -2.88 -1.35 18.04
CA MET A 298 -2.25 -0.06 17.78
C MET A 298 -3.29 0.99 17.38
N ASP A 299 -2.93 2.25 17.58
CA ASP A 299 -3.73 3.41 17.15
C ASP A 299 -3.27 4.00 15.81
N ALA A 300 -2.18 3.48 15.23
CA ALA A 300 -1.76 3.82 13.88
C ALA A 300 -2.91 3.56 12.89
N ILE A 301 -3.23 4.56 12.08
CA ILE A 301 -4.36 4.49 11.15
C ILE A 301 -4.06 3.46 10.07
N ILE A 302 -4.96 2.52 9.90
CA ILE A 302 -5.01 1.60 8.75
C ILE A 302 -6.42 1.63 8.17
N THR A 303 -6.53 1.48 6.85
CA THR A 303 -7.81 1.45 6.14
C THR A 303 -7.82 0.27 5.17
N HIS A 304 -8.87 0.16 4.34
CA HIS A 304 -8.87 -0.82 3.25
C HIS A 304 -7.62 -0.62 2.38
N GLY A 305 -6.94 -1.70 1.98
CA GLY A 305 -5.65 -1.66 1.27
C GLY A 305 -4.40 -1.65 2.16
N SER A 306 -4.49 -1.23 3.42
CA SER A 306 -3.39 -1.32 4.41
C SER A 306 -3.21 -2.74 4.99
N SER A 307 -4.13 -3.66 4.73
CA SER A 307 -3.97 -5.07 5.11
C SER A 307 -2.68 -5.61 4.52
N GLY A 308 -1.85 -6.22 5.34
CA GLY A 308 -0.54 -6.77 4.96
C GLY A 308 0.61 -5.77 5.05
N SER A 309 0.36 -4.51 5.42
CA SER A 309 1.43 -3.55 5.68
C SER A 309 2.40 -4.04 6.76
N PRO A 310 3.72 -3.84 6.60
CA PRO A 310 4.65 -3.99 7.72
C PRO A 310 4.34 -2.97 8.80
N VAL A 311 4.34 -3.43 10.05
CA VAL A 311 4.35 -2.59 11.25
C VAL A 311 5.77 -2.62 11.79
N CYS A 312 6.47 -1.49 11.74
CA CYS A 312 7.85 -1.37 12.17
C CYS A 312 7.98 -0.64 13.52
N ASN A 313 9.00 -1.01 14.28
CA ASN A 313 9.42 -0.28 15.49
C ASN A 313 10.25 0.97 15.15
N SER A 314 10.69 1.71 16.17
CA SER A 314 11.52 2.91 16.04
C SER A 314 12.94 2.67 15.51
N ARG A 315 13.34 1.41 15.25
CA ARG A 315 14.57 1.05 14.55
C ARG A 315 14.33 0.73 13.07
N GLY A 316 13.08 0.81 12.61
CA GLY A 316 12.69 0.42 11.25
C GLY A 316 12.54 -1.09 11.06
N GLU A 317 12.65 -1.91 12.11
CA GLU A 317 12.48 -3.36 12.02
C GLU A 317 11.00 -3.74 12.08
N VAL A 318 10.60 -4.70 11.25
CA VAL A 318 9.25 -5.25 11.25
C VAL A 318 8.99 -6.03 12.54
N ILE A 319 7.97 -5.59 13.29
CA ILE A 319 7.48 -6.23 14.52
C ILE A 319 6.07 -6.83 14.35
N GLY A 320 5.42 -6.57 13.22
CA GLY A 320 4.12 -7.16 12.91
C GLY A 320 3.64 -6.89 11.49
N LEU A 321 2.46 -7.43 11.20
CA LEU A 321 1.77 -7.37 9.91
C LEU A 321 0.35 -6.87 10.14
N ALA A 322 0.04 -5.66 9.66
CA ALA A 322 -1.30 -5.07 9.80
C ALA A 322 -2.35 -5.99 9.15
N THR A 323 -3.53 -6.13 9.73
CA THR A 323 -4.53 -7.10 9.24
C THR A 323 -5.96 -6.54 9.24
N PHE A 324 -6.49 -6.13 10.39
CA PHE A 324 -7.88 -5.70 10.55
C PHE A 324 -8.01 -4.54 11.52
N GLY A 325 -9.06 -3.74 11.36
CA GLY A 325 -9.52 -2.78 12.35
C GLY A 325 -10.76 -3.30 13.09
N SER A 326 -11.01 -2.79 14.29
CA SER A 326 -12.27 -3.02 14.99
C SER A 326 -13.41 -2.35 14.23
N LEU A 327 -14.60 -2.94 14.27
CA LEU A 327 -15.82 -2.31 13.77
C LEU A 327 -16.58 -1.69 14.95
N GLU A 328 -17.11 -0.49 14.76
CA GLU A 328 -18.01 0.15 15.70
C GLU A 328 -19.39 -0.51 15.61
N GLN A 329 -19.91 -1.00 16.74
CA GLN A 329 -21.13 -1.84 16.75
C GLN A 329 -22.39 -1.13 16.27
N LYS A 330 -22.45 0.20 16.38
CA LYS A 330 -23.63 1.00 15.99
C LYS A 330 -23.64 1.37 14.52
N THR A 331 -22.47 1.65 13.94
CA THR A 331 -22.33 2.18 12.59
C THR A 331 -21.83 1.15 11.60
N GLY A 332 -21.20 0.07 12.07
CA GLY A 332 -20.50 -0.90 11.23
C GLY A 332 -19.23 -0.36 10.59
N SER A 333 -18.85 0.89 10.87
CA SER A 333 -17.64 1.54 10.37
C SER A 333 -16.41 1.09 11.15
N LEU A 334 -15.20 1.29 10.59
CA LEU A 334 -13.97 1.07 11.33
C LEU A 334 -13.92 2.02 12.55
N ALA A 335 -13.75 1.43 13.74
CA ALA A 335 -13.55 2.19 14.96
C ALA A 335 -12.15 2.83 14.93
N ALA A 336 -12.13 4.16 14.91
CA ALA A 336 -10.88 4.92 14.85
C ALA A 336 -9.97 4.58 16.05
N GLY A 337 -8.69 4.36 15.77
CA GLY A 337 -7.66 4.09 16.80
C GLY A 337 -7.68 2.67 17.39
N PHE A 338 -8.50 1.74 16.88
CA PHE A 338 -8.54 0.35 17.32
C PHE A 338 -8.15 -0.60 16.19
N ASN A 339 -6.86 -0.61 15.87
CA ASN A 339 -6.31 -1.39 14.76
C ASN A 339 -5.43 -2.52 15.26
N PHE A 340 -5.34 -3.59 14.47
CA PHE A 340 -4.68 -4.81 14.89
C PHE A 340 -3.65 -5.31 13.88
N ALA A 341 -2.55 -5.84 14.41
CA ALA A 341 -1.49 -6.48 13.65
C ALA A 341 -1.16 -7.88 14.18
N ILE A 342 -0.86 -8.79 13.27
CA ILE A 342 -0.25 -10.08 13.59
C ILE A 342 1.19 -9.84 14.02
N PRO A 343 1.62 -10.30 15.20
CA PRO A 343 2.99 -10.08 15.66
C PRO A 343 4.01 -10.87 14.82
N VAL A 344 5.24 -10.35 14.77
CA VAL A 344 6.36 -10.97 14.03
C VAL A 344 6.66 -12.39 14.51
N SER A 345 6.36 -12.72 15.77
CA SER A 345 6.48 -14.09 16.29
C SER A 345 5.60 -15.07 15.52
N VAL A 346 4.35 -14.70 15.22
CA VAL A 346 3.46 -15.52 14.40
C VAL A 346 3.95 -15.57 12.96
N VAL A 347 4.45 -14.46 12.41
CA VAL A 347 5.04 -14.44 11.06
C VAL A 347 6.22 -15.42 10.96
N LYS A 348 7.11 -15.45 11.96
CA LYS A 348 8.25 -16.37 12.03
C LYS A 348 7.83 -17.82 12.03
N GLU A 349 6.74 -18.20 12.70
CA GLU A 349 6.24 -19.58 12.65
C GLU A 349 5.98 -20.05 11.19
N PHE A 350 5.45 -19.18 10.33
CA PHE A 350 5.24 -19.51 8.92
C PHE A 350 6.55 -19.59 8.15
N LEU A 351 7.48 -18.67 8.41
CA LEU A 351 8.80 -18.67 7.79
C LEU A 351 9.59 -19.93 8.17
N ASP A 352 9.61 -20.29 9.45
CA ASP A 352 10.25 -21.49 9.97
C ASP A 352 9.63 -22.76 9.38
N SER A 353 8.30 -22.81 9.26
CA SER A 353 7.59 -23.95 8.64
C SER A 353 7.96 -24.16 7.16
N ALA A 354 8.39 -23.10 6.49
CA ALA A 354 8.83 -23.11 5.10
C ALA A 354 10.36 -23.10 4.95
N MET A 355 11.12 -23.18 6.06
CA MET A 355 12.59 -23.09 6.10
C MET A 355 13.13 -21.82 5.43
N ILE A 356 12.44 -20.68 5.63
CA ILE A 356 12.81 -19.37 5.08
C ILE A 356 13.42 -18.53 6.19
N HIS A 357 14.61 -17.99 5.96
CA HIS A 357 15.26 -17.06 6.86
C HIS A 357 15.20 -15.64 6.29
N PRO A 358 14.60 -14.67 7.00
CA PRO A 358 14.68 -13.27 6.60
C PRO A 358 16.13 -12.80 6.54
N GLU A 359 16.52 -12.21 5.41
CA GLU A 359 17.85 -11.69 5.20
C GLU A 359 17.79 -10.47 4.28
N MET A 360 18.28 -9.33 4.76
CA MET A 360 18.34 -8.15 3.91
C MET A 360 19.25 -8.39 2.71
N SER A 361 18.82 -7.92 1.54
CA SER A 361 19.66 -7.97 0.34
C SER A 361 20.90 -7.09 0.51
N ARG A 362 21.98 -7.42 -0.20
CA ARG A 362 23.20 -6.60 -0.19
C ARG A 362 22.92 -5.19 -0.69
N ALA A 363 22.01 -5.04 -1.66
CA ALA A 363 21.54 -3.73 -2.12
C ALA A 363 20.86 -2.96 -1.00
N SER A 364 19.95 -3.57 -0.24
CA SER A 364 19.28 -2.93 0.90
C SER A 364 20.25 -2.59 2.04
N ILE A 365 21.23 -3.45 2.34
CA ILE A 365 22.27 -3.13 3.33
C ILE A 365 23.06 -1.88 2.91
N ALA A 366 23.50 -1.82 1.65
CA ALA A 366 24.23 -0.68 1.13
C ALA A 366 23.37 0.59 1.13
N TYR A 367 22.11 0.47 0.69
CA TYR A 367 21.14 1.56 0.62
C TYR A 367 20.78 2.11 2.00
N ASN A 368 20.44 1.25 2.97
CA ASN A 368 20.06 1.68 4.33
C ASN A 368 21.23 2.36 5.05
N LYS A 369 22.46 1.89 4.81
CA LYS A 369 23.67 2.58 5.29
C LYS A 369 23.83 3.97 4.63
N ALA A 370 23.53 4.07 3.33
CA ALA A 370 23.55 5.33 2.61
C ALA A 370 22.52 6.33 3.16
N ILE A 371 21.30 5.86 3.43
CA ILE A 371 20.23 6.62 4.10
C ILE A 371 20.72 7.14 5.46
N GLY A 372 21.30 6.28 6.30
CA GLY A 372 21.85 6.73 7.59
C GLY A 372 22.85 7.87 7.45
N LEU A 373 23.84 7.71 6.56
CA LEU A 373 24.83 8.75 6.26
C LEU A 373 24.21 10.04 5.71
N PHE A 374 23.17 9.91 4.88
CA PHE A 374 22.45 11.04 4.29
C PHE A 374 21.77 11.88 5.38
N PHE A 375 21.01 11.25 6.29
CA PHE A 375 20.35 11.93 7.40
C PHE A 375 21.33 12.46 8.44
N GLU A 376 22.51 11.85 8.58
CA GLU A 376 23.60 12.37 9.40
C GLU A 376 24.34 13.57 8.76
N GLY A 377 24.09 13.89 7.47
CA GLY A 377 24.71 15.00 6.75
C GLY A 377 26.06 14.69 6.09
N TYR A 378 26.42 13.42 5.97
CA TYR A 378 27.61 12.93 5.27
C TYR A 378 27.29 12.56 3.81
N TYR A 379 26.86 13.54 3.02
CA TYR A 379 26.35 13.35 1.66
C TYR A 379 27.37 12.76 0.69
N PHE A 380 28.66 13.09 0.81
CA PHE A 380 29.69 12.48 -0.02
C PHE A 380 29.79 10.96 0.20
N ARG A 381 29.76 10.52 1.46
CA ARG A 381 29.78 9.09 1.82
C ARG A 381 28.46 8.41 1.47
N ALA A 382 27.34 9.09 1.73
CA ALA A 382 26.01 8.61 1.37
C ALA A 382 25.93 8.32 -0.14
N LYS A 383 26.34 9.26 -0.99
CA LYS A 383 26.40 9.10 -2.44
C LYS A 383 27.19 7.85 -2.85
N ARG A 384 28.40 7.65 -2.32
CA ARG A 384 29.21 6.46 -2.65
C ARG A 384 28.52 5.15 -2.27
N MET A 385 27.79 5.15 -1.16
CA MET A 385 27.01 3.99 -0.72
C MET A 385 25.77 3.76 -1.60
N PHE A 386 25.05 4.82 -2.00
CA PHE A 386 23.98 4.70 -3.00
C PHE A 386 24.50 4.17 -4.33
N GLU A 387 25.61 4.68 -4.86
CA GLU A 387 26.25 4.14 -6.07
C GLU A 387 26.64 2.66 -5.91
N SER A 388 26.95 2.21 -4.69
CA SER A 388 27.17 0.78 -4.42
C SER A 388 25.90 -0.04 -4.43
N ALA A 389 24.79 0.49 -3.93
CA ALA A 389 23.48 -0.15 -4.08
C ALA A 389 23.07 -0.19 -5.56
N ALA A 390 23.32 0.87 -6.31
CA ALA A 390 23.06 0.98 -7.75
C ALA A 390 23.75 -0.13 -8.56
N ARG A 391 25.01 -0.45 -8.23
CA ARG A 391 25.75 -1.55 -8.88
C ARG A 391 25.13 -2.93 -8.63
N LEU A 392 24.40 -3.10 -7.53
CA LEU A 392 23.75 -4.36 -7.18
C LEU A 392 22.33 -4.44 -7.73
N ASN A 393 21.61 -3.33 -7.72
CA ASN A 393 20.28 -3.17 -8.28
C ASN A 393 20.13 -1.74 -8.83
N PRO A 394 20.31 -1.52 -10.14
CA PRO A 394 20.19 -0.20 -10.75
C PRO A 394 18.77 0.38 -10.65
N SER A 395 17.76 -0.49 -10.62
CA SER A 395 16.35 -0.10 -10.51
C SER A 395 15.87 -0.03 -9.06
N TYR A 396 16.78 0.07 -8.08
CA TYR A 396 16.42 0.20 -6.67
C TYR A 396 15.62 1.50 -6.47
N PRO A 397 14.46 1.47 -5.81
CA PRO A 397 13.60 2.65 -5.71
C PRO A 397 14.24 3.81 -4.94
N LEU A 398 13.98 5.04 -5.37
CA LEU A 398 14.47 6.30 -4.78
C LEU A 398 15.99 6.49 -4.84
N LEU A 399 16.71 5.62 -5.54
CA LEU A 399 18.16 5.65 -5.65
C LEU A 399 18.62 6.93 -6.36
N THR A 400 18.00 7.24 -7.51
CA THR A 400 18.31 8.39 -8.35
C THR A 400 18.10 9.69 -7.57
N TYR A 401 16.93 9.80 -6.92
CA TYR A 401 16.58 10.93 -6.07
C TYR A 401 17.66 11.21 -5.01
N TYR A 402 18.04 10.21 -4.21
CA TYR A 402 19.03 10.43 -3.15
C TYR A 402 20.44 10.69 -3.66
N ILE A 403 20.82 10.14 -4.81
CA ILE A 403 22.11 10.45 -5.45
C ILE A 403 22.13 11.91 -5.91
N GLU A 404 21.07 12.37 -6.58
CA GLU A 404 20.94 13.75 -7.04
C GLU A 404 20.91 14.74 -5.88
N GLU A 405 20.13 14.44 -4.85
CA GLU A 405 20.03 15.28 -3.67
C GLU A 405 21.34 15.33 -2.88
N SER A 406 22.05 14.20 -2.77
CA SER A 406 23.41 14.18 -2.20
C SER A 406 24.36 15.07 -3.02
N ASN A 407 24.32 14.98 -4.35
CA ASN A 407 25.14 15.85 -5.22
C ASN A 407 24.80 17.33 -5.03
N ARG A 408 23.51 17.67 -4.93
CA ARG A 408 23.06 19.04 -4.71
C ARG A 408 23.61 19.58 -3.38
N LYS A 409 23.45 18.81 -2.30
CA LYS A 409 23.91 19.19 -0.95
C LYS A 409 25.43 19.27 -0.81
N ILE A 410 26.17 18.44 -1.55
CA ILE A 410 27.64 18.58 -1.67
C ILE A 410 27.99 19.91 -2.37
N LYS A 411 27.34 20.21 -3.49
CA LYS A 411 27.60 21.45 -4.27
C LYS A 411 27.25 22.72 -3.48
N THR A 412 26.20 22.69 -2.66
CA THR A 412 25.80 23.82 -1.80
C THR A 412 26.64 23.93 -0.51
N GLY A 413 27.58 23.02 -0.27
CA GLY A 413 28.45 23.05 0.90
C GLY A 413 27.78 22.60 2.20
N GLU A 414 26.64 21.92 2.13
CA GLU A 414 25.91 21.38 3.29
C GLU A 414 26.56 20.10 3.86
N ASP A 415 27.53 19.52 3.15
CA ASP A 415 28.22 18.29 3.55
C ASP A 415 29.17 18.50 4.75
N LYS A 416 28.94 17.73 5.81
CA LYS A 416 29.72 17.82 7.07
C LYS A 416 31.18 17.40 6.92
N GLU A 417 31.50 16.56 5.94
CA GLU A 417 32.89 16.16 5.66
C GLU A 417 33.67 17.34 5.04
N SER A 418 33.03 18.09 4.13
CA SER A 418 33.59 19.35 3.60
C SER A 418 33.83 20.39 4.70
N PHE A 419 32.87 20.57 5.62
CA PHE A 419 33.03 21.49 6.75
C PHE A 419 34.21 21.12 7.65
N SER A 420 34.34 19.83 7.98
CA SER A 420 35.43 19.32 8.83
C SER A 420 36.80 19.51 8.19
N GLN A 421 36.92 19.24 6.88
CA GLN A 421 38.15 19.48 6.13
C GLN A 421 38.50 20.98 6.07
N GLN A 422 37.52 21.84 5.77
CA GLN A 422 37.74 23.30 5.75
C GLN A 422 38.17 23.84 7.12
N LEU A 423 37.61 23.33 8.21
CA LEU A 423 38.02 23.69 9.57
C LEU A 423 39.48 23.28 9.84
N VAL A 424 39.88 22.06 9.45
CA VAL A 424 41.27 21.59 9.57
C VAL A 424 42.22 22.47 8.76
N PHE A 425 41.87 22.80 7.50
CA PHE A 425 42.69 23.69 6.68
C PHE A 425 42.80 25.10 7.27
N ARG A 426 41.73 25.65 7.86
CA ARG A 426 41.76 26.94 8.56
C ARG A 426 42.65 26.89 9.79
N ILE A 427 42.58 25.82 10.60
CA ILE A 427 43.45 25.63 11.77
C ILE A 427 44.92 25.53 11.33
N LEU A 428 45.21 24.74 10.29
CA LEU A 428 46.58 24.63 9.74
C LEU A 428 47.09 25.96 9.19
N ALA A 429 46.25 26.73 8.51
CA ALA A 429 46.61 28.07 8.02
C ALA A 429 46.94 29.03 9.18
N VAL A 430 46.13 29.03 10.24
CA VAL A 430 46.40 29.83 11.45
C VAL A 430 47.69 29.41 12.12
N LEU A 431 47.94 28.10 12.25
CA LEU A 431 49.18 27.57 12.83
C LEU A 431 50.42 27.96 11.98
N MET A 432 50.32 27.94 10.65
CA MET A 432 51.41 28.41 9.79
C MET A 432 51.67 29.91 9.95
N ILE A 433 50.63 30.73 10.07
CA ILE A 433 50.77 32.17 10.31
C ILE A 433 51.44 32.43 11.66
N LEU A 434 50.98 31.78 12.73
CA LEU A 434 51.56 31.92 14.06
C LEU A 434 53.02 31.42 14.10
N GLY A 435 53.31 30.31 13.43
CA GLY A 435 54.68 29.80 13.26
C GLY A 435 55.58 30.79 12.51
N GLY A 436 55.08 31.39 11.43
CA GLY A 436 55.78 32.43 10.67
C GLY A 436 56.08 33.68 11.50
N ILE A 437 55.10 34.15 12.28
CA ILE A 437 55.27 35.29 13.21
C ILE A 437 56.32 34.96 14.28
N TYR A 438 56.29 33.75 14.84
CA TYR A 438 57.28 33.31 15.83
C TYR A 438 58.70 33.27 15.27
N VAL A 439 58.87 32.70 14.06
CA VAL A 439 60.17 32.67 13.37
C VAL A 439 60.65 34.08 13.06
N TYR A 440 59.78 34.96 12.56
CA TYR A 440 60.10 36.36 12.30
C TYR A 440 60.54 37.11 13.57
N TYR A 441 59.82 36.91 14.68
CA TYR A 441 60.15 37.50 15.97
C TYR A 441 61.51 37.01 16.50
N ARG A 442 61.78 35.69 16.38
CA ARG A 442 63.08 35.10 16.75
C ARG A 442 64.22 35.65 15.88
N TRP A 443 63.98 35.81 14.58
CA TRP A 443 64.93 36.40 13.65
C TRP A 443 65.22 37.86 13.99
N GLN A 444 64.20 38.68 14.27
CA GLN A 444 64.32 40.07 14.74
C GLN A 444 65.18 40.15 16.01
N GLN A 445 64.93 39.32 17.02
CA GLN A 445 65.73 39.29 18.24
C GLN A 445 67.19 38.89 18.01
N GLN A 446 67.44 37.92 17.13
CA GLN A 446 68.82 37.56 16.76
C GLN A 446 69.52 38.68 15.99
N ARG A 447 68.79 39.44 15.17
CA ARG A 447 69.31 40.60 14.44
C ARG A 447 69.68 41.74 15.38
N GLN A 448 68.85 42.04 16.38
CA GLN A 448 69.17 43.02 17.42
C GLN A 448 70.37 42.60 18.28
N LYS A 449 70.55 41.30 18.55
CA LYS A 449 71.76 40.80 19.24
C LYS A 449 73.04 40.87 18.41
N LYS A 450 72.94 40.86 17.07
CA LYS A 450 74.11 40.94 16.16
C LYS A 450 74.49 42.37 15.76
N ASN A 451 73.64 43.36 16.00
CA ASN A 451 73.93 44.79 15.82
C ASN A 451 73.55 45.56 17.09
N PRO A 452 74.32 45.45 18.19
CA PRO A 452 74.28 46.47 19.22
C PRO A 452 74.83 47.76 18.61
N SER A 453 74.02 48.80 18.52
CA SER A 453 74.45 50.10 18.01
C SER A 453 75.70 50.60 18.74
N ARG A 454 76.64 51.12 17.95
CA ARG A 454 77.65 52.11 18.36
C ARG A 454 77.07 53.20 19.25
#